data_AF-A0A966NXI5-F1
#
_entry.id   AF-A0A966NXI5-F1
#
_cell.length_a   1.000
_cell.length_b   1.000
_cell.length_c   1.000
_cell.angle_alpha   90.00
_cell.angle_beta   90.00
_cell.angle_gamma   90.00
#
_symmetry.space_group_name_H-M   'P 1'
#
loop_
_entity.id
_entity.type
_entity.pdbx_description
1 polymer ?
#
loop_
_entity_poly.entity_id
_entity_poly.type
_entity_poly.pdbx_seq_one_letter_code
_entity_poly.pdbx_strand_id
1 'polypeptide(L)'
;MTFVQRERSMTRVDATIQARTGSSRLPGKVLRDLDGKPLLQYQIERIQQSQRIERVILATTDRPQDDALAHLAESMGIDCFRGSEDDVISRVCGALRAFDVETHAEFMG
;
A
#
# COMPACT_ATOMS: atom_id res chain seq x y z
N MET A 1 38.39 17.31 -20.28
CA MET A 1 37.01 16.87 -20.54
C MET A 1 36.68 15.81 -19.48
N THR A 2 36.18 16.27 -18.33
CA THR A 2 35.95 15.42 -17.16
C THR A 2 34.61 14.73 -17.34
N PHE A 3 34.65 13.41 -17.52
CA PHE A 3 33.44 12.59 -17.47
C PHE A 3 32.94 12.59 -16.02
N VAL A 4 31.84 13.32 -15.78
CA VAL A 4 31.05 13.16 -14.56
C VAL A 4 30.43 11.77 -14.64
N GLN A 5 30.98 10.81 -13.89
CA GLN A 5 30.27 9.58 -13.59
C GLN A 5 29.02 9.99 -12.81
N ARG A 6 27.85 9.97 -13.47
CA ARG A 6 26.56 9.97 -12.77
C ARG A 6 26.53 8.66 -11.97
N GLU A 7 26.83 8.72 -10.68
CA GLU A 7 26.35 7.72 -9.74
C GLU A 7 24.84 7.61 -9.98
N ARG A 8 24.37 6.47 -10.47
CA ARG A 8 22.94 6.19 -10.44
C ARG A 8 22.59 6.05 -8.96
N SER A 9 22.14 7.16 -8.35
CA SER A 9 21.36 7.11 -7.13
C SER A 9 20.38 5.95 -7.25
N MET A 10 20.43 5.01 -6.32
CA MET A 10 19.51 3.88 -6.31
C MET A 10 18.10 4.48 -6.30
N THR A 11 17.29 4.17 -7.31
CA THR A 11 15.95 4.75 -7.43
C THR A 11 15.12 4.27 -6.26
N ARG A 12 14.67 5.20 -5.40
CA ARG A 12 13.77 4.92 -4.30
C ARG A 12 12.42 4.47 -4.84
N VAL A 13 11.98 3.27 -4.46
CA VAL A 13 10.69 2.71 -4.87
C VAL A 13 9.79 2.53 -3.65
N ASP A 14 8.60 3.12 -3.71
CA ASP A 14 7.58 2.96 -2.68
C ASP A 14 6.42 2.11 -3.23
N ALA A 15 5.90 1.21 -2.39
CA ALA A 15 4.80 0.33 -2.72
C ALA A 15 3.47 0.90 -2.24
N THR A 16 2.42 0.81 -3.07
CA THR A 16 1.04 0.93 -2.57
C THR A 16 0.34 -0.42 -2.57
N ILE A 17 -0.51 -0.63 -1.57
CA ILE A 17 -1.47 -1.73 -1.55
C ILE A 17 -2.86 -1.12 -1.61
N GLN A 18 -3.64 -1.47 -2.64
CA GLN A 18 -5.05 -1.11 -2.68
C GLN A 18 -5.89 -2.16 -1.96
N ALA A 19 -6.64 -1.77 -0.93
CA ALA A 19 -7.50 -2.70 -0.20
C ALA A 19 -8.79 -2.04 0.29
N ARG A 20 -9.90 -2.76 0.15
CA ARG A 20 -11.20 -2.44 0.75
C ARG A 20 -11.92 -3.72 1.16
N THR A 21 -12.76 -3.64 2.17
CA THR A 21 -13.56 -4.78 2.66
C THR A 21 -14.71 -5.16 1.72
N GLY A 22 -15.20 -4.18 0.92
CA GLY A 22 -16.31 -4.30 -0.04
C GLY A 22 -16.01 -5.12 -1.31
N SER A 23 -15.59 -6.37 -1.16
CA SER A 23 -15.46 -7.33 -2.27
C SER A 23 -16.80 -8.01 -2.58
N SER A 24 -17.21 -8.04 -3.85
CA SER A 24 -18.48 -8.65 -4.28
C SER A 24 -18.43 -10.19 -4.39
N ARG A 25 -17.25 -10.76 -4.69
CA ARG A 25 -17.07 -12.22 -4.88
C ARG A 25 -16.74 -12.94 -3.57
N LEU A 26 -15.99 -12.28 -2.70
CA LEU A 26 -15.66 -12.79 -1.37
C LEU A 26 -15.60 -11.60 -0.39
N PRO A 27 -16.74 -11.20 0.18
CA PRO A 27 -16.82 -10.09 1.13
C PRO A 27 -15.84 -10.28 2.29
N GLY A 28 -15.16 -9.21 2.69
CA GLY A 28 -14.22 -9.25 3.82
C GLY A 28 -12.93 -10.04 3.58
N LYS A 29 -12.63 -10.48 2.35
CA LYS A 29 -11.42 -11.25 2.00
C LYS A 29 -10.15 -10.67 2.63
N VAL A 30 -9.92 -9.36 2.51
CA VAL A 30 -8.69 -8.69 3.00
C VAL A 30 -8.47 -8.84 4.50
N LEU A 31 -9.54 -8.94 5.30
CA LEU A 31 -9.48 -9.12 6.76
C LEU A 31 -9.76 -10.56 7.20
N ARG A 32 -9.99 -11.48 6.25
CA ARG A 32 -10.26 -12.88 6.59
C ARG A 32 -9.05 -13.47 7.28
N ASP A 33 -9.28 -14.10 8.42
CA ASP A 33 -8.26 -14.84 9.15
C ASP A 33 -7.80 -16.05 8.33
N LEU A 34 -6.49 -16.19 8.22
CA LEU A 34 -5.80 -17.36 7.75
C LEU A 34 -4.69 -17.64 8.76
N ASP A 35 -4.79 -18.73 9.51
CA ASP A 35 -3.78 -19.15 10.49
C ASP A 35 -3.41 -18.04 11.51
N GLY A 36 -4.43 -17.33 12.02
CA GLY A 36 -4.27 -16.32 13.07
C GLY A 36 -3.83 -14.94 12.58
N LYS A 37 -3.78 -14.70 11.26
CA LYS A 37 -3.46 -13.39 10.67
C LYS A 37 -4.46 -13.02 9.56
N PRO A 38 -4.83 -11.74 9.42
CA PRO A 38 -5.56 -11.26 8.25
C PRO A 38 -4.81 -11.54 6.95
N LEU A 39 -5.52 -11.88 5.87
CA LEU A 39 -4.90 -12.06 4.54
C LEU A 39 -4.05 -10.86 4.09
N LEU A 40 -4.49 -9.63 4.39
CA LEU A 40 -3.72 -8.42 4.09
C LEU A 40 -2.38 -8.35 4.84
N GLN A 41 -2.33 -8.86 6.08
CA GLN A 41 -1.09 -8.88 6.86
C GLN A 41 0.00 -9.71 6.16
N TYR A 42 -0.34 -10.88 5.61
CA TYR A 42 0.62 -11.68 4.85
C TYR A 42 1.15 -10.95 3.62
N GLN A 43 0.33 -10.15 2.95
CA GLN A 43 0.75 -9.36 1.80
C GLN A 43 1.75 -8.27 2.22
N ILE A 44 1.43 -7.53 3.29
CA ILE A 44 2.30 -6.49 3.84
C ILE A 44 3.65 -7.08 4.28
N GLU A 45 3.64 -8.18 5.06
CA GLU A 45 4.86 -8.85 5.52
C GLU A 45 5.76 -9.27 4.35
N ARG A 46 5.17 -9.80 3.26
CA ARG A 46 5.92 -10.20 2.06
C ARG A 46 6.53 -9.00 1.33
N ILE A 47 5.81 -7.88 1.25
CA ILE A 47 6.33 -6.68 0.59
C ILE A 47 7.48 -6.06 1.41
N GLN A 48 7.35 -6.03 2.74
CA GLN A 48 8.38 -5.52 3.66
C GLN A 48 9.70 -6.33 3.61
N GLN A 49 9.69 -7.57 3.12
CA GLN A 49 10.91 -8.36 2.90
C GLN A 49 11.72 -7.93 1.67
N SER A 50 11.14 -7.09 0.79
CA SER A 50 11.82 -6.62 -0.42
C SER A 50 13.00 -5.72 -0.09
N GLN A 51 14.14 -5.98 -0.72
CA GLN A 51 15.34 -5.14 -0.62
C GLN A 51 15.27 -3.87 -1.49
N ARG A 52 14.18 -3.69 -2.26
CA ARG A 52 14.00 -2.56 -3.19
C ARG A 52 12.84 -1.64 -2.83
N ILE A 53 11.94 -2.09 -1.96
CA ILE A 53 10.80 -1.28 -1.52
C ILE A 53 11.20 -0.60 -0.22
N GLU A 54 11.20 0.73 -0.21
CA GLU A 54 11.59 1.51 0.97
C GLU A 54 10.41 1.80 1.89
N ARG A 55 9.22 1.97 1.31
CA ARG A 55 7.98 2.29 2.02
C ARG A 55 6.81 1.48 1.49
N VAL A 56 5.90 1.12 2.38
CA VAL A 56 4.61 0.52 2.04
C VAL A 56 3.50 1.46 2.47
N ILE A 57 2.54 1.72 1.58
CA ILE A 57 1.42 2.62 1.80
C ILE A 57 0.12 1.86 1.52
N LEU A 58 -0.75 1.74 2.51
CA LEU A 58 -2.09 1.20 2.33
C LEU A 58 -3.03 2.29 1.78
N ALA A 59 -3.55 2.12 0.57
CA ALA A 59 -4.58 2.96 -0.01
C ALA A 59 -5.97 2.30 0.18
N THR A 60 -6.73 2.74 1.18
CA THR A 60 -8.04 2.19 1.54
C THR A 60 -9.17 3.23 1.48
N THR A 61 -10.42 2.82 1.65
CA THR A 61 -11.53 3.78 1.53
C THR A 61 -11.69 4.64 2.80
N ASP A 62 -12.32 5.79 2.65
CA ASP A 62 -12.79 6.63 3.74
C ASP A 62 -14.07 6.12 4.42
N ARG A 63 -14.58 4.95 4.03
CA ARG A 63 -15.76 4.34 4.64
C ARG A 63 -15.44 3.76 6.02
N PRO A 64 -16.34 3.89 7.01
CA PRO A 64 -16.13 3.34 8.35
C PRO A 64 -15.84 1.82 8.39
N GLN A 65 -16.42 1.06 7.46
CA GLN A 65 -16.17 -0.39 7.36
C GLN A 65 -14.69 -0.74 7.10
N ASP A 66 -13.91 0.19 6.55
CA ASP A 66 -12.48 0.04 6.26
C ASP A 66 -11.58 0.60 7.38
N ASP A 67 -12.15 1.05 8.51
CA ASP A 67 -11.37 1.48 9.67
C ASP A 67 -10.44 0.37 10.18
N ALA A 68 -10.91 -0.89 10.14
CA ALA A 68 -10.09 -2.05 10.50
C ALA A 68 -8.84 -2.22 9.62
N LEU A 69 -8.89 -1.77 8.35
CA LEU A 69 -7.73 -1.78 7.46
C LEU A 69 -6.73 -0.69 7.87
N ALA A 70 -7.21 0.49 8.24
CA ALA A 70 -6.36 1.58 8.75
C ALA A 70 -5.67 1.20 10.07
N HIS A 71 -6.40 0.59 11.01
CA HIS A 71 -5.83 0.08 12.26
C HIS A 71 -4.79 -1.03 12.01
N LEU A 72 -5.03 -1.92 11.03
CA LEU A 72 -4.05 -2.92 10.66
C LEU A 72 -2.77 -2.27 10.13
N ALA A 73 -2.88 -1.29 9.23
CA ALA A 73 -1.73 -0.54 8.72
C ALA A 73 -0.92 0.11 9.85
N GLU A 74 -1.59 0.80 10.78
CA GLU A 74 -0.97 1.40 11.97
C GLU A 74 -0.24 0.34 12.81
N SER A 75 -0.89 -0.78 13.11
CA SER A 75 -0.29 -1.87 13.90
C SER A 75 0.94 -2.51 13.24
N MET A 76 1.03 -2.43 11.91
CA MET A 76 2.15 -2.94 11.12
C MET A 76 3.22 -1.88 10.82
N GLY A 77 3.02 -0.65 11.28
CA GLY A 77 3.94 0.46 11.06
C GLY A 77 4.08 0.87 9.60
N ILE A 78 3.00 0.74 8.81
CA ILE A 78 2.96 1.20 7.42
C ILE A 78 2.07 2.44 7.28
N ASP A 79 2.35 3.26 6.28
CA ASP A 79 1.55 4.45 5.99
C ASP A 79 0.15 4.06 5.50
N CYS A 80 -0.83 4.93 5.75
CA CYS A 80 -2.20 4.73 5.29
C CYS A 80 -2.76 6.00 4.65
N PHE A 81 -3.36 5.85 3.47
CA PHE A 81 -4.14 6.88 2.79
C PHE A 81 -5.58 6.41 2.67
N ARG A 82 -6.53 7.30 3.01
CA ARG A 82 -7.97 7.05 2.89
C ARG A 82 -8.57 7.96 1.83
N GLY A 83 -9.39 7.39 0.93
CA GLY A 83 -10.04 8.16 -0.12
C GLY A 83 -11.26 7.47 -0.74
N SER A 84 -11.70 7.98 -1.88
CA SER A 84 -12.94 7.53 -2.56
C SER A 84 -13.00 6.03 -2.73
N GLU A 85 -14.14 5.42 -2.38
CA GLU A 85 -14.43 4.00 -2.65
C GLU A 85 -14.54 3.70 -4.15
N ASP A 86 -15.17 4.61 -4.90
CA ASP A 86 -15.54 4.43 -6.30
C ASP A 86 -14.45 4.89 -7.28
N ASP A 87 -13.62 5.84 -6.87
CA ASP A 87 -12.52 6.36 -7.67
C ASP A 87 -11.17 5.85 -7.14
N VAL A 88 -10.87 4.61 -7.52
CA VAL A 88 -9.64 3.92 -7.13
C VAL A 88 -8.39 4.67 -7.60
N ILE A 89 -8.42 5.21 -8.82
CA ILE A 89 -7.29 5.93 -9.40
C ILE A 89 -7.00 7.19 -8.60
N SER A 90 -8.03 8.00 -8.33
CA SER A 90 -7.87 9.21 -7.51
C SER A 90 -7.36 8.89 -6.11
N ARG A 91 -7.85 7.80 -5.49
CA ARG A 91 -7.37 7.32 -4.19
C ARG A 91 -5.88 6.97 -4.21
N VAL A 92 -5.44 6.17 -5.19
CA VAL A 92 -4.02 5.80 -5.30
C VAL A 92 -3.17 7.01 -5.62
N CYS A 93 -3.54 7.85 -6.59
CA CYS A 93 -2.83 9.10 -6.89
C CYS A 93 -2.80 10.07 -5.70
N GLY A 94 -3.84 10.09 -4.87
CA GLY A 94 -3.88 10.84 -3.61
C GLY A 94 -2.81 10.35 -2.64
N ALA A 95 -2.69 9.04 -2.45
CA ALA A 95 -1.64 8.43 -1.64
C ALA A 95 -0.24 8.79 -2.16
N LEU A 96 0.02 8.62 -3.47
CA LEU A 96 1.32 8.94 -4.07
C LEU A 96 1.71 10.39 -3.85
N ARG A 97 0.76 11.34 -3.98
CA ARG A 97 1.00 12.76 -3.73
C ARG A 97 1.20 13.08 -2.25
N ALA A 98 0.40 12.49 -1.37
CA ALA A 98 0.48 12.75 0.08
C ALA A 98 1.82 12.31 0.68
N PHE A 99 2.42 11.25 0.10
CA PHE A 99 3.66 10.65 0.59
C PHE A 99 4.89 10.97 -0.28
N ASP A 100 4.76 11.85 -1.28
CA ASP A 100 5.83 12.28 -2.18
C ASP A 100 6.54 11.11 -2.88
N VAL A 101 5.75 10.22 -3.48
CA VAL A 101 6.25 9.02 -4.18
C VAL A 101 6.70 9.38 -5.59
N GLU A 102 7.99 9.15 -5.88
CA GLU A 102 8.58 9.36 -7.22
C GLU A 102 8.48 8.12 -8.11
N THR A 103 8.90 6.96 -7.58
CA THR A 103 8.80 5.67 -8.29
C THR A 103 7.89 4.73 -7.52
N HIS A 104 6.90 4.19 -8.23
CA HIS A 104 5.76 3.50 -7.64
C HIS A 104 5.69 2.04 -8.10
N ALA A 105 5.49 1.14 -7.14
CA ALA A 105 5.05 -0.24 -7.40
C ALA A 105 3.65 -0.46 -6.79
N GLU A 106 2.69 -0.86 -7.63
CA GLU A 106 1.32 -1.10 -7.17
C GLU A 106 1.06 -2.60 -6.93
N PHE A 107 0.49 -2.92 -5.77
CA PHE A 107 0.05 -4.28 -5.43
C PHE A 107 -1.48 -4.33 -5.32
N MET A 108 -2.07 -5.20 -6.12
CA MET A 108 -3.52 -5.42 -6.22
C MET A 108 -3.84 -6.87 -5.82
N GLY A 109 -4.95 -7.12 -5.11
CA GLY A 109 -5.33 -8.50 -4.71
C GLY A 109 -6.69 -8.64 -4.05
#